data_AF-A0A7V5H4A8-F1
#
_entry.id   AF-A0A7V5H4A8-F1
#
_cell.length_a   1.000
_cell.length_b   1.000
_cell.length_c   1.000
_cell.angle_alpha   90.00
_cell.angle_beta   90.00
_cell.angle_gamma   90.00
#
_symmetry.space_group_name_H-M   'P 1'
#
loop_
_entity.id
_entity.type
_entity.pdbx_description
1 polymer ?
#
loop_
_entity_poly.entity_id
_entity_poly.type
_entity_poly.pdbx_seq_one_letter_code
_entity_poly.pdbx_strand_id
1 'polypeptide(L)'
;IPAAFRVKGPLKIELLQQVFDEIARRHETLRMVFKTINGLPEVEILPQSPIKIEYRKLQPSENSKTIEKIIITEARRPFKLETGPLVRVKVLELSPEEFVIILNMHHIISDGWSLGVLMNEVGALYRAFRQRQPSPLPELEIQYVDFAAWQRNWLQGAVLEEHLTFWKEKLGHGSPPLHLPTDFPRPAALTANGAHIDFKIDPALTKKIQDFCKQHDLTLFMTLLSAFMIVLNKYTAQQDISVGTPVANRNRSEIEHLIGFFVNTLVMRGDLNENHTVKEFLMQMKDYALGAFDHQDLPFEKVVDAIQPERDVAHTPLFQVMFILQNLPVGPQQASDITIEPLAVENGLSQFELTLSLKEVDKAFEGNLEYNTDLFKESTMRRFIQHYLRMVEAVVSNPQLTLKQLSLFSEEEILQLMKSWNETARKIPDIAIHHLIEKQAHKQPERIAIVNGNQHMTYGELNYLSDALATFLINQGIGSGQQVGISLSRSPYLIVALLGILKSGAAYVPLDVNYPRERLEFMVSDSAISLLITEKSLKEKARFESIPMLLLDEEDSWQDGQKIALPPVSPEQPAYIIYTSGST
;
A
#
# COMPACT_ATOMS: atom_id res chain seq x y z
N ILE A 1 7.62 -12.87 -21.80
CA ILE A 1 6.92 -11.76 -22.49
C ILE A 1 5.89 -12.35 -23.44
N PRO A 2 4.63 -12.50 -22.99
CA PRO A 2 3.55 -12.89 -23.85
C PRO A 2 2.96 -11.67 -24.57
N ALA A 3 2.67 -11.81 -25.85
CA ALA A 3 1.99 -10.80 -26.67
C ALA A 3 0.99 -11.49 -27.60
N ALA A 4 -0.13 -10.82 -27.86
CA ALA A 4 -1.13 -11.27 -28.83
C ALA A 4 -1.54 -10.10 -29.72
N PHE A 5 -1.82 -10.40 -30.98
CA PHE A 5 -2.19 -9.43 -31.99
C PHE A 5 -3.36 -9.95 -32.82
N ARG A 6 -4.38 -9.12 -33.01
CA ARG A 6 -5.41 -9.34 -34.02
C ARG A 6 -4.91 -8.79 -35.34
N VAL A 7 -5.03 -9.59 -36.38
CA VAL A 7 -4.55 -9.27 -37.72
C VAL A 7 -5.75 -9.35 -38.67
N LYS A 8 -6.05 -8.23 -39.33
CA LYS A 8 -7.13 -8.12 -40.31
C LYS A 8 -6.52 -7.95 -41.70
N GLY A 9 -6.95 -8.76 -42.66
CA GLY A 9 -6.48 -8.78 -44.04
C GLY A 9 -5.94 -10.16 -44.48
N PRO A 10 -5.54 -10.30 -45.75
CA PRO A 10 -5.15 -11.59 -46.35
C PRO A 10 -3.73 -12.00 -45.93
N LEU A 11 -3.58 -12.50 -44.70
CA LEU A 11 -2.32 -13.02 -44.17
C LEU A 11 -1.93 -14.34 -44.86
N LYS A 12 -0.70 -14.41 -45.37
CA LYS A 12 -0.11 -15.62 -45.94
C LYS A 12 0.85 -16.25 -44.94
N ILE A 13 0.50 -17.42 -44.44
CA ILE A 13 1.25 -18.11 -43.38
C ILE A 13 2.64 -18.52 -43.86
N GLU A 14 2.78 -18.90 -45.13
CA GLU A 14 4.07 -19.29 -45.71
C GLU A 14 5.04 -18.11 -45.79
N LEU A 15 4.55 -16.91 -46.08
CA LEU A 15 5.35 -15.70 -46.05
C LEU A 15 5.72 -15.32 -44.62
N LEU A 16 4.79 -15.47 -43.68
CA LEU A 16 5.07 -15.23 -42.26
C LEU A 16 6.13 -16.20 -41.72
N GLN A 17 6.12 -17.46 -42.16
CA GLN A 17 7.17 -18.42 -41.82
C GLN A 17 8.54 -17.96 -42.34
N GLN A 18 8.63 -17.51 -43.60
CA GLN A 18 9.87 -16.95 -44.16
C GLN A 18 10.37 -15.73 -43.37
N VAL A 19 9.44 -14.86 -42.94
CA VAL A 19 9.77 -13.69 -42.09
C VAL A 19 10.44 -14.13 -40.80
N PHE A 20 9.84 -15.04 -40.04
CA PHE A 20 10.42 -15.49 -38.77
C PHE A 20 11.72 -16.29 -38.96
N ASP A 21 11.87 -17.02 -40.06
CA ASP A 21 13.12 -17.73 -40.39
C ASP A 21 14.26 -16.74 -40.66
N GLU A 22 13.98 -15.64 -41.36
CA GLU A 22 14.96 -14.58 -41.62
C GLU A 22 15.32 -13.81 -40.34
N ILE A 23 14.34 -13.52 -39.48
CA ILE A 23 14.62 -12.88 -38.18
C ILE A 23 15.47 -13.81 -37.29
N ALA A 24 15.19 -15.13 -37.28
CA ALA A 24 15.98 -16.11 -36.53
C ALA A 24 17.41 -16.26 -37.08
N ARG A 25 17.59 -16.10 -38.40
CA ARG A 25 18.92 -16.03 -39.03
C ARG A 25 19.66 -14.79 -38.54
N ARG A 26 19.00 -13.64 -38.61
CA ARG A 26 19.54 -12.31 -38.33
C ARG A 26 19.91 -12.10 -36.87
N HIS A 27 19.08 -12.58 -35.93
CA HIS A 27 19.28 -12.40 -34.48
C HIS A 27 19.67 -13.70 -33.80
N GLU A 28 20.93 -13.82 -33.39
CA GLU A 28 21.44 -15.01 -32.70
C GLU A 28 20.71 -15.29 -31.38
N THR A 29 20.25 -14.23 -30.72
CA THR A 29 19.43 -14.24 -29.50
C THR A 29 18.24 -15.21 -29.56
N LEU A 30 17.59 -15.34 -30.72
CA LEU A 30 16.43 -16.22 -30.87
C LEU A 30 16.81 -17.71 -30.91
N ARG A 31 18.10 -18.00 -31.09
CA ARG A 31 18.71 -19.33 -31.13
C ARG A 31 19.54 -19.64 -29.87
N MET A 32 19.54 -18.74 -28.88
CA MET A 32 20.27 -18.97 -27.64
C MET A 32 19.57 -20.00 -26.75
N VAL A 33 20.38 -20.85 -26.15
CA VAL A 33 20.02 -21.70 -25.00
C VAL A 33 21.02 -21.47 -23.88
N PHE A 34 20.56 -21.66 -22.65
CA PHE A 34 21.34 -21.41 -21.44
C PHE A 34 21.59 -22.74 -20.75
N LYS A 35 22.84 -23.16 -20.69
CA LYS A 35 23.27 -24.43 -20.09
C LYS A 35 24.07 -24.13 -18.82
N THR A 36 24.10 -25.09 -17.91
CA THR A 36 25.02 -25.06 -16.78
C THR A 36 26.19 -25.99 -17.09
N ILE A 37 27.39 -25.44 -17.24
CA ILE A 37 28.62 -26.19 -17.50
C ILE A 37 29.55 -25.94 -16.31
N ASN A 38 29.98 -27.01 -15.64
CA ASN A 38 30.80 -26.94 -14.42
C ASN A 38 30.23 -26.03 -13.31
N GLY A 39 28.90 -25.96 -13.20
CA GLY A 39 28.21 -25.12 -12.20
C GLY A 39 28.10 -23.64 -12.57
N LEU A 40 28.57 -23.23 -13.75
CA LEU A 40 28.46 -21.86 -14.26
C LEU A 40 27.45 -21.79 -15.41
N PRO A 41 26.65 -20.70 -15.50
CA PRO A 41 25.76 -20.49 -16.64
C PRO A 41 26.57 -20.11 -17.89
N GLU A 42 26.34 -20.83 -18.97
CA GLU A 42 26.91 -20.58 -20.30
C GLU A 42 25.80 -20.45 -21.35
N VAL A 43 26.07 -19.61 -22.35
CA VAL A 43 25.17 -19.41 -23.50
C VAL A 43 25.70 -20.19 -24.68
N GLU A 44 24.85 -21.02 -25.29
CA GLU A 44 25.13 -21.70 -26.55
C GLU A 44 24.19 -21.18 -27.62
N ILE A 45 24.74 -20.84 -28.78
CA ILE A 45 23.96 -20.44 -29.95
C ILE A 45 23.72 -21.69 -30.80
N LEU A 46 22.45 -22.10 -30.90
CA LEU A 46 22.09 -23.25 -31.72
C LEU A 46 22.28 -22.94 -33.22
N PRO A 47 22.57 -23.95 -34.05
CA PRO A 47 22.58 -23.81 -35.50
C PRO A 47 21.26 -23.21 -36.02
N GLN A 48 21.30 -22.62 -37.22
CA GLN A 48 20.11 -22.03 -37.83
C GLN A 48 18.99 -23.08 -37.94
N SER A 49 17.87 -22.81 -37.28
CA SER A 49 16.65 -23.61 -37.31
C SER A 49 15.46 -22.68 -37.48
N PRO A 50 14.44 -23.06 -38.27
CA PRO A 50 13.24 -22.26 -38.45
C PRO A 50 12.49 -22.10 -37.12
N ILE A 51 11.92 -20.90 -36.88
CA ILE A 51 10.97 -20.70 -35.79
C ILE A 51 9.64 -21.24 -36.29
N LYS A 52 9.30 -22.47 -35.88
CA LYS A 52 8.07 -23.12 -36.33
C LYS A 52 6.83 -22.34 -35.89
N ILE A 53 6.01 -21.92 -36.85
CA ILE A 53 4.69 -21.37 -36.57
C ILE A 53 3.70 -22.51 -36.30
N GLU A 54 3.11 -22.52 -35.10
CA GLU A 54 1.97 -23.38 -34.80
C GLU A 54 0.70 -22.76 -35.40
N TYR A 55 0.30 -23.21 -36.59
CA TYR A 55 -0.92 -22.74 -37.25
C TYR A 55 -2.13 -23.61 -36.92
N ARG A 56 -3.26 -22.98 -36.58
CA ARG A 56 -4.54 -23.66 -36.33
C ARG A 56 -5.69 -22.85 -36.91
N LYS A 57 -6.47 -23.48 -37.78
CA LYS A 57 -7.79 -22.95 -38.18
C LYS A 57 -8.84 -23.25 -37.12
N LEU A 58 -9.54 -22.22 -36.65
CA LEU A 58 -10.62 -22.37 -35.67
C LEU A 58 -11.91 -22.81 -36.35
N GLN A 59 -12.71 -23.60 -35.63
CA GLN A 59 -14.05 -23.97 -36.06
C GLN A 59 -15.03 -22.82 -35.80
N PRO A 60 -16.13 -22.69 -36.58
CA PRO A 60 -17.13 -21.62 -36.35
C PRO A 60 -17.76 -21.61 -34.96
N SER A 61 -17.74 -22.74 -34.24
CA SER A 61 -18.22 -22.87 -32.86
C SER A 61 -17.25 -22.31 -31.81
N GLU A 62 -15.99 -22.05 -32.18
CA GLU A 62 -14.96 -21.53 -31.30
C GLU A 62 -15.05 -19.99 -31.25
N ASN A 63 -15.66 -19.48 -30.19
CA ASN A 63 -15.88 -18.05 -30.00
C ASN A 63 -14.71 -17.34 -29.31
N SER A 64 -14.87 -16.03 -29.03
CA SER A 64 -13.87 -15.19 -28.37
C SER A 64 -13.35 -15.76 -27.04
N LYS A 65 -14.18 -16.46 -26.26
CA LYS A 65 -13.74 -17.08 -24.99
C LYS A 65 -12.77 -18.23 -25.22
N THR A 66 -12.92 -18.98 -26.31
CA THR A 66 -11.98 -20.04 -26.68
C THR A 66 -10.63 -19.43 -27.07
N ILE A 67 -10.64 -18.33 -27.82
CA ILE A 67 -9.42 -17.60 -28.22
C ILE A 67 -8.68 -17.09 -26.99
N GLU A 68 -9.39 -16.45 -26.07
CA GLU A 68 -8.85 -15.95 -24.80
C GLU A 68 -8.21 -17.06 -23.97
N LYS A 69 -8.89 -18.21 -23.82
CA LYS A 69 -8.32 -19.39 -23.15
C LYS A 69 -7.05 -19.89 -23.82
N ILE A 70 -6.98 -19.90 -25.15
CA ILE A 70 -5.77 -20.29 -25.88
C ILE A 70 -4.63 -19.30 -25.61
N ILE A 71 -4.90 -17.99 -25.68
CA ILE A 71 -3.92 -16.94 -25.37
C ILE A 71 -3.33 -17.14 -23.97
N ILE A 72 -4.19 -17.28 -22.95
CA ILE A 72 -3.76 -17.48 -21.55
C ILE A 72 -2.97 -18.78 -21.40
N THR A 73 -3.41 -19.87 -22.04
CA THR A 73 -2.72 -21.17 -21.98
C THR A 73 -1.31 -21.08 -22.58
N GLU A 74 -1.17 -20.45 -23.74
CA GLU A 74 0.13 -20.27 -24.38
C GLU A 74 1.04 -19.31 -23.60
N ALA A 75 0.48 -18.25 -23.01
CA ALA A 75 1.21 -17.29 -22.19
C ALA A 75 1.78 -17.93 -20.91
N ARG A 76 1.07 -18.90 -20.32
CA ARG A 76 1.47 -19.63 -19.10
C ARG A 76 2.32 -20.87 -19.37
N ARG A 77 2.45 -21.31 -20.63
CA ARG A 77 3.24 -22.50 -20.98
C ARG A 77 4.74 -22.21 -20.74
N PRO A 78 5.44 -22.93 -19.86
CA PRO A 78 6.83 -22.63 -19.52
C PRO A 78 7.78 -22.85 -20.71
N PHE A 79 8.95 -22.23 -20.63
CA PHE A 79 10.09 -22.47 -21.52
C PHE A 79 11.12 -23.35 -20.83
N LYS A 80 11.90 -24.11 -21.61
CA LYS A 80 13.07 -24.85 -21.13
C LYS A 80 14.33 -24.13 -21.63
N LEU A 81 15.08 -23.52 -20.71
CA LEU A 81 16.21 -22.65 -21.07
C LEU A 81 17.35 -23.41 -21.73
N GLU A 82 17.54 -24.67 -21.37
CA GLU A 82 18.65 -25.52 -21.79
C GLU A 82 18.50 -26.06 -23.21
N THR A 83 17.26 -26.13 -23.71
CA THR A 83 16.96 -26.76 -25.02
C THR A 83 16.30 -25.81 -26.01
N GLY A 84 15.64 -24.75 -25.54
CA GLY A 84 14.88 -23.85 -26.40
C GLY A 84 13.76 -24.57 -27.20
N PRO A 85 13.26 -23.94 -28.27
CA PRO A 85 13.44 -22.52 -28.61
C PRO A 85 12.81 -21.62 -27.55
N LEU A 86 13.38 -20.44 -27.33
CA LEU A 86 12.90 -19.45 -26.34
C LEU A 86 11.92 -18.43 -26.92
N VAL A 87 11.47 -18.68 -28.14
CA VAL A 87 10.41 -17.97 -28.85
C VAL A 87 9.41 -19.00 -29.39
N ARG A 88 8.12 -18.68 -29.29
CA ARG A 88 7.01 -19.47 -29.87
C ARG A 88 6.05 -18.53 -30.57
N VAL A 89 5.61 -18.95 -31.76
CA VAL A 89 4.61 -18.23 -32.55
C VAL A 89 3.45 -19.18 -32.82
N LYS A 90 2.24 -18.76 -32.47
CA LYS A 90 1.00 -19.48 -32.79
C LYS A 90 0.08 -18.58 -33.59
N VAL A 91 -0.49 -19.09 -34.66
CA VAL A 91 -1.43 -18.35 -35.50
C VAL A 91 -2.77 -19.08 -35.49
N LEU A 92 -3.82 -18.36 -35.09
CA LEU A 92 -5.19 -18.82 -35.13
C LEU A 92 -5.89 -18.15 -36.31
N GLU A 93 -6.39 -18.92 -37.27
CA GLU A 93 -7.26 -18.39 -38.33
C GLU A 93 -8.70 -18.39 -37.85
N LEU A 94 -9.31 -17.20 -37.77
CA LEU A 94 -10.72 -16.99 -37.42
C LEU A 94 -11.57 -16.99 -38.70
N SER A 95 -11.06 -16.35 -39.76
CA SER A 95 -11.64 -16.33 -41.11
C SER A 95 -10.52 -16.13 -42.15
N PRO A 96 -10.79 -16.24 -43.46
CA PRO A 96 -9.78 -15.99 -44.50
C PRO A 96 -9.12 -14.60 -44.44
N GLU A 97 -9.73 -13.63 -43.74
CA GLU A 97 -9.20 -12.27 -43.58
C GLU A 97 -9.02 -11.86 -42.12
N GLU A 98 -9.13 -12.79 -41.16
CA GLU A 98 -8.95 -12.47 -39.74
C GLU A 98 -8.17 -13.55 -39.01
N PHE A 99 -7.11 -13.13 -38.32
CA PHE A 99 -6.19 -13.99 -37.61
C PHE A 99 -5.88 -13.43 -36.22
N VAL A 100 -5.46 -14.32 -35.32
CA VAL A 100 -4.84 -13.95 -34.05
C VAL A 100 -3.44 -14.57 -34.02
N ILE A 101 -2.43 -13.72 -33.87
CA ILE A 101 -1.03 -14.13 -33.70
C ILE A 101 -0.68 -14.03 -32.22
N ILE A 102 -0.24 -15.13 -31.63
CA ILE A 102 0.27 -15.21 -30.27
C ILE A 102 1.77 -15.39 -30.35
N LEU A 103 2.51 -14.44 -29.80
CA LEU A 103 3.96 -14.43 -29.76
C LEU A 103 4.40 -14.47 -28.29
N ASN A 104 5.14 -15.52 -27.94
CA ASN A 104 5.70 -15.66 -26.60
C ASN A 104 7.22 -15.74 -26.70
N MET A 105 7.91 -14.88 -25.97
CA MET A 105 9.38 -14.89 -25.86
C MET A 105 9.78 -14.97 -24.39
N HIS A 106 10.82 -15.74 -24.06
CA HIS A 106 11.37 -15.72 -22.71
C HIS A 106 12.07 -14.37 -22.45
N HIS A 107 11.92 -13.81 -21.25
CA HIS A 107 12.46 -12.48 -20.94
C HIS A 107 13.99 -12.45 -20.95
N ILE A 108 14.66 -13.59 -20.76
CA ILE A 108 16.13 -13.70 -20.84
C ILE A 108 16.70 -13.44 -22.24
N ILE A 109 15.89 -13.57 -23.30
CA ILE A 109 16.30 -13.34 -24.69
C ILE A 109 15.63 -12.09 -25.28
N SER A 110 14.83 -11.35 -24.52
CA SER A 110 14.05 -10.24 -25.05
C SER A 110 13.53 -9.32 -23.96
N ASP A 111 13.33 -8.06 -24.31
CA ASP A 111 12.70 -7.05 -23.48
C ASP A 111 11.56 -6.34 -24.23
N GLY A 112 10.91 -5.37 -23.59
CA GLY A 112 9.84 -4.58 -24.22
C GLY A 112 10.30 -3.85 -25.49
N TRP A 113 11.56 -3.39 -25.53
CA TRP A 113 12.14 -2.76 -26.72
C TRP A 113 12.33 -3.76 -27.86
N SER A 114 12.79 -4.97 -27.55
CA SER A 114 12.97 -6.07 -28.49
C SER A 114 11.67 -6.45 -29.19
N LEU A 115 10.53 -6.36 -28.51
CA LEU A 115 9.22 -6.58 -29.14
C LEU A 115 8.93 -5.53 -30.22
N GLY A 116 9.27 -4.25 -29.96
CA GLY A 116 9.17 -3.18 -30.96
C GLY A 116 10.06 -3.42 -32.17
N VAL A 117 11.33 -3.78 -31.94
CA VAL A 117 12.29 -4.17 -33.01
C VAL A 117 11.72 -5.32 -33.84
N LEU A 118 11.27 -6.38 -33.18
CA LEU A 118 10.70 -7.55 -33.84
C LEU A 118 9.49 -7.18 -34.70
N MET A 119 8.54 -6.39 -34.18
CA MET A 119 7.36 -5.97 -34.93
C MET A 119 7.75 -5.13 -36.16
N ASN A 120 8.73 -4.22 -36.01
CA ASN A 120 9.24 -3.43 -37.11
C ASN A 120 9.86 -4.30 -38.22
N GLU A 121 10.68 -5.28 -37.85
CA GLU A 121 11.29 -6.21 -38.79
C GLU A 121 10.26 -7.11 -39.46
N VAL A 122 9.28 -7.62 -38.72
CA VAL A 122 8.16 -8.41 -39.27
C VAL A 122 7.43 -7.61 -40.35
N GLY A 123 7.08 -6.35 -40.08
CA GLY A 123 6.41 -5.48 -41.06
C GLY A 123 7.25 -5.17 -42.29
N ALA A 124 8.57 -4.99 -42.15
CA ALA A 124 9.47 -4.75 -43.27
C ALA A 124 9.66 -5.99 -44.14
N LEU A 125 9.98 -7.13 -43.52
CA LEU A 125 10.23 -8.40 -44.21
C LEU A 125 8.97 -8.93 -44.90
N TYR A 126 7.81 -8.88 -44.23
CA TYR A 126 6.57 -9.35 -44.82
C TYR A 126 6.20 -8.57 -46.08
N ARG A 127 6.40 -7.24 -46.08
CA ARG A 127 6.19 -6.40 -47.28
C ARG A 127 7.14 -6.78 -48.42
N ALA A 128 8.42 -6.95 -48.14
CA ALA A 128 9.41 -7.32 -49.14
C ALA A 128 9.14 -8.71 -49.75
N PHE A 129 8.91 -9.73 -48.92
CA PHE A 129 8.64 -11.09 -49.37
C PHE A 129 7.32 -11.21 -50.13
N ARG A 130 6.30 -10.42 -49.77
CA ARG A 130 5.05 -10.31 -50.55
C ARG A 130 5.29 -9.78 -51.96
N GLN A 131 6.25 -8.88 -52.13
CA GLN A 131 6.69 -8.34 -53.42
C GLN A 131 7.76 -9.21 -54.11
N ARG A 132 8.11 -10.36 -53.52
CA ARG A 132 9.19 -11.26 -53.97
C ARG A 132 10.55 -10.56 -54.04
N GLN A 133 10.78 -9.59 -53.16
CA GLN A 133 12.05 -8.92 -52.97
C GLN A 133 12.85 -9.61 -51.84
N PRO A 134 14.19 -9.52 -51.85
CA PRO A 134 15.01 -9.99 -50.73
C PRO A 134 14.77 -9.16 -49.46
N SER A 135 15.35 -9.61 -48.34
CA SER A 135 15.33 -8.86 -47.08
C SER A 135 15.84 -7.43 -47.28
N PRO A 136 15.09 -6.38 -46.89
CA PRO A 136 15.53 -5.00 -46.98
C PRO A 136 16.35 -4.56 -45.76
N LEU A 137 16.54 -5.44 -44.77
CA LEU A 137 17.19 -5.12 -43.50
C LEU A 137 18.72 -5.21 -43.64
N PRO A 138 19.49 -4.18 -43.24
CA PRO A 138 20.96 -4.22 -43.30
C PRO A 138 21.50 -5.20 -42.26
N GLU A 139 22.51 -6.02 -42.56
CA GLU A 139 23.11 -6.96 -41.58
C GLU A 139 23.50 -6.26 -40.26
N LEU A 140 23.37 -6.99 -39.15
CA LEU A 140 23.73 -6.46 -37.82
C LEU A 140 25.25 -6.50 -37.65
N GLU A 141 25.84 -5.37 -37.25
CA GLU A 141 27.30 -5.25 -37.05
C GLU A 141 27.78 -6.04 -35.83
N ILE A 142 26.93 -6.20 -34.83
CA ILE A 142 27.17 -6.93 -33.59
C ILE A 142 25.95 -7.77 -33.21
N GLN A 143 26.15 -8.75 -32.34
CA GLN A 143 25.10 -9.57 -31.74
C GLN A 143 25.04 -9.34 -30.23
N TYR A 144 23.96 -9.83 -29.59
CA TYR A 144 23.78 -9.66 -28.15
C TYR A 144 24.93 -10.25 -27.31
N VAL A 145 25.54 -11.36 -27.76
CA VAL A 145 26.71 -11.95 -27.09
C VAL A 145 27.92 -11.02 -27.09
N ASP A 146 28.11 -10.24 -28.14
CA ASP A 146 29.21 -9.28 -28.24
C ASP A 146 29.02 -8.15 -27.23
N PHE A 147 27.79 -7.64 -27.12
CA PHE A 147 27.41 -6.69 -26.08
C PHE A 147 27.66 -7.24 -24.68
N ALA A 148 27.22 -8.47 -24.39
CA ALA A 148 27.42 -9.09 -23.09
C ALA A 148 28.90 -9.27 -22.73
N ALA A 149 29.75 -9.62 -23.71
CA ALA A 149 31.19 -9.72 -23.53
C ALA A 149 31.83 -8.33 -23.31
N TRP A 150 31.43 -7.33 -24.10
CA TRP A 150 31.88 -5.95 -23.96
C TRP A 150 31.53 -5.39 -22.58
N GLN A 151 30.27 -5.51 -22.13
CA GLN A 151 29.80 -4.99 -20.85
C GLN A 151 30.61 -5.60 -19.70
N ARG A 152 30.85 -6.91 -19.75
CA ARG A 152 31.65 -7.61 -18.74
C ARG A 152 33.08 -7.08 -18.66
N ASN A 153 33.69 -6.75 -19.80
CA ASN A 153 35.08 -6.25 -19.84
C ASN A 153 35.17 -4.77 -19.45
N TRP A 154 34.20 -3.97 -19.84
CA TRP A 154 34.14 -2.54 -19.51
C TRP A 154 33.84 -2.32 -18.02
N LEU A 155 32.93 -3.10 -17.44
CA LEU A 155 32.48 -2.98 -16.05
C LEU A 155 33.42 -3.70 -15.07
N GLN A 156 34.68 -3.27 -15.03
CA GLN A 156 35.73 -3.80 -14.14
C GLN A 156 36.61 -2.67 -13.60
N GLY A 157 37.40 -2.98 -12.56
CA GLY A 157 38.35 -2.02 -11.98
C GLY A 157 37.68 -0.72 -11.53
N ALA A 158 38.27 0.41 -11.90
CA ALA A 158 37.81 1.74 -11.50
C ALA A 158 36.36 2.05 -11.91
N VAL A 159 35.91 1.59 -13.08
CA VAL A 159 34.53 1.83 -13.56
C VAL A 159 33.54 1.10 -12.65
N LEU A 160 33.80 -0.16 -12.32
CA LEU A 160 32.95 -0.91 -11.40
C LEU A 160 32.91 -0.27 -10.01
N GLU A 161 34.07 0.18 -9.50
CA GLU A 161 34.18 0.83 -8.19
C GLU A 161 33.42 2.17 -8.14
N GLU A 162 33.49 2.98 -9.20
CA GLU A 162 32.75 4.23 -9.33
C GLU A 162 31.24 4.01 -9.23
N HIS A 163 30.70 3.11 -10.06
CA HIS A 163 29.27 2.78 -10.02
C HIS A 163 28.85 2.19 -8.67
N LEU A 164 29.63 1.27 -8.09
CA LEU A 164 29.33 0.69 -6.79
C LEU A 164 29.34 1.73 -5.66
N THR A 165 30.26 2.70 -5.72
CA THR A 165 30.36 3.77 -4.72
C THR A 165 29.09 4.61 -4.73
N PHE A 166 28.64 5.05 -5.91
CA PHE A 166 27.39 5.78 -6.04
C PHE A 166 26.21 5.04 -5.41
N TRP A 167 26.01 3.76 -5.76
CA TRP A 167 24.87 3.00 -5.25
C TRP A 167 24.96 2.73 -3.74
N LYS A 168 26.17 2.51 -3.20
CA LYS A 168 26.38 2.39 -1.76
C LYS A 168 26.07 3.68 -1.01
N GLU A 169 26.44 4.83 -1.55
CA GLU A 169 26.12 6.13 -0.95
C GLU A 169 24.61 6.40 -0.97
N LYS A 170 23.92 6.09 -2.07
CA LYS A 170 22.48 6.33 -2.21
C LYS A 170 21.61 5.33 -1.45
N LEU A 171 22.03 4.07 -1.38
CA LEU A 171 21.25 3.00 -0.76
C LEU A 171 21.72 2.66 0.67
N GLY A 172 22.89 3.12 1.11
CA GLY A 172 23.40 2.86 2.45
C GLY A 172 23.45 1.36 2.77
N HIS A 173 22.87 0.95 3.90
CA HIS A 173 22.74 -0.45 4.30
C HIS A 173 21.50 -1.16 3.72
N GLY A 174 20.85 -0.57 2.72
CA GLY A 174 19.61 -1.05 2.11
C GLY A 174 18.46 -0.05 2.26
N SER A 175 17.30 -0.47 1.76
CA SER A 175 16.03 0.23 1.97
C SER A 175 15.22 -0.50 3.03
N PRO A 176 14.57 0.20 3.97
CA PRO A 176 13.56 -0.44 4.81
C PRO A 176 12.46 -1.03 3.92
N PRO A 177 11.87 -2.18 4.29
CA PRO A 177 10.72 -2.72 3.59
C PRO A 177 9.54 -1.75 3.68
N LEU A 178 8.78 -1.66 2.60
CA LEU A 178 7.59 -0.83 2.52
C LEU A 178 6.42 -1.55 3.22
N HIS A 179 5.88 -0.93 4.26
CA HIS A 179 4.79 -1.48 5.07
C HIS A 179 3.42 -0.98 4.57
N LEU A 180 3.05 -1.37 3.35
CA LEU A 180 1.74 -1.05 2.81
C LEU A 180 0.63 -1.66 3.68
N PRO A 181 -0.45 -0.92 3.98
CA PRO A 181 -1.62 -1.49 4.65
C PRO A 181 -2.34 -2.44 3.69
N THR A 182 -2.34 -3.73 4.01
CA THR A 182 -2.95 -4.79 3.20
C THR A 182 -4.38 -5.08 3.66
N ASP A 183 -5.22 -5.58 2.73
CA ASP A 183 -6.58 -6.05 3.05
C ASP A 183 -6.58 -7.46 3.64
N PHE A 184 -5.52 -8.23 3.37
CA PHE A 184 -5.34 -9.61 3.78
C PHE A 184 -3.99 -9.79 4.49
N PRO A 185 -3.85 -10.80 5.38
CA PRO A 185 -2.57 -11.12 6.00
C PRO A 185 -1.52 -11.46 4.95
N ARG A 186 -0.32 -10.90 5.11
CA ARG A 186 0.82 -11.18 4.22
C ARG A 186 1.18 -12.67 4.24
N PRO A 187 1.26 -13.35 3.08
CA PRO A 187 1.73 -14.73 3.01
C PRO A 187 3.18 -14.88 3.47
N ALA A 188 3.57 -16.10 3.88
CA ALA A 188 4.93 -16.38 4.33
C ALA A 188 6.01 -16.27 3.23
N ALA A 189 5.60 -16.28 1.95
CA ALA A 189 6.47 -16.05 0.80
C ALA A 189 5.70 -15.24 -0.24
N LEU A 190 6.40 -14.43 -1.02
CA LEU A 190 5.78 -13.62 -2.07
C LEU A 190 5.10 -14.53 -3.10
N THR A 191 3.82 -14.27 -3.35
CA THR A 191 3.03 -14.98 -4.36
C THR A 191 3.02 -14.20 -5.67
N ALA A 192 2.75 -14.89 -6.77
CA ALA A 192 2.66 -14.28 -8.08
C ALA A 192 1.22 -14.02 -8.53
N ASN A 193 0.20 -14.17 -7.67
CA ASN A 193 -1.20 -13.98 -8.06
C ASN A 193 -1.49 -12.50 -8.23
N GLY A 194 -1.89 -12.08 -9.43
CA GLY A 194 -2.06 -10.68 -9.77
C GLY A 194 -3.36 -10.38 -10.48
N ALA A 195 -3.82 -9.14 -10.30
CA ALA A 195 -4.84 -8.50 -11.11
C ALA A 195 -4.37 -7.09 -11.46
N HIS A 196 -5.03 -6.44 -12.41
CA HIS A 196 -4.72 -5.06 -12.75
C HIS A 196 -6.00 -4.22 -12.90
N ILE A 197 -5.84 -2.91 -12.75
CA ILE A 197 -6.90 -1.94 -13.01
C ILE A 197 -6.36 -0.87 -13.94
N ASP A 198 -7.00 -0.74 -15.10
CA ASP A 198 -6.72 0.35 -16.04
C ASP A 198 -7.39 1.66 -15.61
N PHE A 199 -6.71 2.76 -15.87
CA PHE A 199 -7.22 4.11 -15.64
C PHE A 199 -6.63 5.08 -16.67
N LYS A 200 -7.12 6.32 -16.68
CA LYS A 200 -6.64 7.37 -17.58
C LYS A 200 -6.37 8.65 -16.82
N ILE A 201 -5.31 9.36 -17.22
CA ILE A 201 -5.10 10.76 -16.88
C ILE A 201 -5.63 11.55 -18.06
N ASP A 202 -6.64 12.39 -17.83
CA ASP A 202 -7.28 13.12 -18.91
C ASP A 202 -6.30 14.08 -19.63
N PRO A 203 -6.61 14.52 -20.86
CA PRO A 203 -5.74 15.41 -21.61
C PRO A 203 -5.47 16.76 -20.94
N ALA A 204 -6.39 17.27 -20.11
CA ALA A 204 -6.24 18.56 -19.46
C ALA A 204 -5.19 18.47 -18.34
N LEU A 205 -5.26 17.45 -17.49
CA LEU A 205 -4.25 17.17 -16.47
C LEU A 205 -2.92 16.77 -17.11
N THR A 206 -2.93 15.97 -18.18
CA THR A 206 -1.72 15.63 -18.95
C THR A 206 -0.98 16.88 -19.43
N LYS A 207 -1.71 17.84 -20.00
CA LYS A 207 -1.12 19.12 -20.41
C LYS A 207 -0.56 19.91 -19.22
N LYS A 208 -1.29 20.00 -18.10
CA LYS A 208 -0.79 20.65 -16.87
C LYS A 208 0.54 20.04 -16.42
N ILE A 209 0.65 18.70 -16.42
CA ILE A 209 1.89 17.99 -16.06
C ILE A 209 3.02 18.35 -17.03
N GLN A 210 2.77 18.32 -18.34
CA GLN A 210 3.77 18.67 -19.35
C GLN A 210 4.26 20.12 -19.22
N ASP A 211 3.34 21.07 -19.02
CA ASP A 211 3.67 22.48 -18.85
C ASP A 211 4.45 22.71 -17.55
N PHE A 212 4.06 22.04 -16.45
CA PHE A 212 4.78 22.05 -15.19
C PHE A 212 6.21 21.51 -15.33
N CYS A 213 6.37 20.37 -16.00
CA CYS A 213 7.68 19.76 -16.27
C CYS A 213 8.60 20.74 -17.01
N LYS A 214 8.10 21.41 -18.06
CA LYS A 214 8.85 22.42 -18.81
C LYS A 214 9.23 23.63 -17.96
N GLN A 215 8.30 24.11 -17.13
CA GLN A 215 8.53 25.29 -16.27
C GLN A 215 9.60 25.04 -15.20
N HIS A 216 9.72 23.81 -14.71
CA HIS A 216 10.58 23.45 -13.59
C HIS A 216 11.81 22.63 -13.99
N ASP A 217 12.07 22.46 -15.29
CA ASP A 217 13.16 21.65 -15.83
C ASP A 217 13.15 20.22 -15.24
N LEU A 218 11.98 19.59 -15.27
CA LEU A 218 11.71 18.24 -14.79
C LEU A 218 11.27 17.34 -15.94
N THR A 219 11.52 16.04 -15.79
CA THR A 219 10.93 15.05 -16.70
C THR A 219 9.55 14.60 -16.20
N LEU A 220 8.74 14.08 -17.13
CA LEU A 220 7.46 13.42 -16.80
C LEU A 220 7.67 12.30 -15.78
N PHE A 221 8.75 11.51 -15.96
CA PHE A 221 9.13 10.43 -15.06
C PHE A 221 9.34 10.92 -13.63
N MET A 222 10.19 11.94 -13.43
CA MET A 222 10.49 12.49 -12.09
C MET A 222 9.21 12.98 -11.40
N THR A 223 8.33 13.67 -12.14
CA THR A 223 7.10 14.26 -11.59
C THR A 223 6.09 13.18 -11.19
N LEU A 224 5.82 12.22 -12.07
CA LEU A 224 4.85 11.16 -11.84
C LEU A 224 5.33 10.16 -10.77
N LEU A 225 6.61 9.80 -10.78
CA LEU A 225 7.23 8.99 -9.73
C LEU A 225 7.14 9.67 -8.36
N SER A 226 7.42 10.97 -8.30
CA SER A 226 7.33 11.72 -7.04
C SER A 226 5.91 11.72 -6.49
N ALA A 227 4.90 11.92 -7.34
CA ALA A 227 3.50 11.81 -6.92
C ALA A 227 3.18 10.40 -6.38
N PHE A 228 3.69 9.35 -7.02
CA PHE A 228 3.52 7.96 -6.55
C PHE A 228 4.17 7.76 -5.17
N MET A 229 5.43 8.18 -4.99
CA MET A 229 6.13 8.11 -3.71
C MET A 229 5.40 8.88 -2.60
N ILE A 230 4.84 10.06 -2.90
CA ILE A 230 4.07 10.82 -1.90
C ILE A 230 2.81 10.04 -1.49
N VAL A 231 2.10 9.38 -2.42
CA VAL A 231 0.98 8.50 -2.04
C VAL A 231 1.45 7.38 -1.14
N LEU A 232 2.56 6.70 -1.47
CA LEU A 232 3.11 5.63 -0.63
C LEU A 232 3.45 6.14 0.78
N ASN A 233 4.05 7.32 0.90
CA ASN A 233 4.30 7.98 2.18
C ASN A 233 3.00 8.22 2.97
N LYS A 234 1.95 8.71 2.32
CA LYS A 234 0.65 8.94 2.99
C LYS A 234 -0.03 7.66 3.47
N TYR A 235 0.19 6.53 2.81
CA TYR A 235 -0.35 5.24 3.21
C TYR A 235 0.45 4.55 4.31
N THR A 236 1.76 4.77 4.34
CA THR A 236 2.69 4.03 5.22
C THR A 236 3.22 4.86 6.39
N ALA A 237 3.10 6.20 6.32
CA ALA A 237 3.81 7.16 7.15
C ALA A 237 5.35 7.02 7.13
N GLN A 238 5.92 6.27 6.17
CA GLN A 238 7.35 6.12 6.01
C GLN A 238 7.92 7.30 5.21
N GLN A 239 9.01 7.89 5.72
CA GLN A 239 9.71 8.99 5.05
C GLN A 239 10.77 8.50 4.06
N ASP A 240 11.30 7.30 4.27
CA ASP A 240 12.32 6.70 3.40
C ASP A 240 11.69 5.60 2.56
N ILE A 241 11.52 5.86 1.26
CA ILE A 241 10.80 4.99 0.33
C ILE A 241 11.64 4.70 -0.89
N SER A 242 11.79 3.41 -1.20
CA SER A 242 12.40 2.92 -2.43
C SER A 242 11.37 2.35 -3.40
N VAL A 243 11.49 2.74 -4.66
CA VAL A 243 10.65 2.28 -5.77
C VAL A 243 11.56 1.78 -6.89
N GLY A 244 11.29 0.57 -7.38
CA GLY A 244 12.00 0.04 -8.54
C GLY A 244 11.53 0.72 -9.84
N THR A 245 12.44 0.93 -10.78
CA THR A 245 12.10 1.36 -12.14
C THR A 245 12.94 0.59 -13.16
N PRO A 246 12.34 0.05 -14.23
CA PRO A 246 13.11 -0.49 -15.33
C PRO A 246 13.71 0.65 -16.16
N VAL A 247 14.90 0.43 -16.70
CA VAL A 247 15.51 1.27 -17.74
C VAL A 247 15.83 0.39 -18.94
N ALA A 248 15.65 0.92 -20.16
CA ALA A 248 15.91 0.15 -21.38
C ALA A 248 17.39 -0.24 -21.52
N ASN A 249 18.30 0.54 -20.92
CA ASN A 249 19.74 0.34 -20.97
C ASN A 249 20.29 0.22 -22.41
N ARG A 250 19.69 1.00 -23.33
CA ARG A 250 20.09 1.10 -24.74
C ARG A 250 20.63 2.49 -25.02
N ASN A 251 21.81 2.76 -24.46
CA ASN A 251 22.50 4.06 -24.53
C ASN A 251 23.44 4.18 -25.76
N ARG A 252 23.41 3.22 -26.69
CA ARG A 252 24.29 3.14 -27.86
C ARG A 252 23.49 2.75 -29.10
N SER A 253 23.79 3.38 -30.24
CA SER A 253 23.13 3.15 -31.52
C SER A 253 23.24 1.70 -32.01
N GLU A 254 24.36 1.05 -31.72
CA GLU A 254 24.75 -0.29 -32.16
C GLU A 254 23.83 -1.36 -31.56
N ILE A 255 23.23 -1.08 -30.40
CA ILE A 255 22.34 -2.01 -29.69
C ILE A 255 20.86 -1.69 -29.86
N GLU A 256 20.48 -0.56 -30.46
CA GLU A 256 19.07 -0.16 -30.62
C GLU A 256 18.26 -1.15 -31.47
N HIS A 257 18.91 -1.75 -32.47
CA HIS A 257 18.31 -2.66 -33.44
C HIS A 257 18.39 -4.13 -33.03
N LEU A 258 18.99 -4.45 -31.87
CA LEU A 258 19.18 -5.83 -31.43
C LEU A 258 17.96 -6.36 -30.67
N ILE A 259 17.61 -7.61 -30.90
CA ILE A 259 16.75 -8.37 -30.00
C ILE A 259 17.65 -8.96 -28.89
N GLY A 260 17.29 -8.73 -27.63
CA GLY A 260 18.06 -9.19 -26.47
C GLY A 260 17.49 -8.67 -25.16
N PHE A 261 18.08 -9.09 -24.04
CA PHE A 261 17.68 -8.63 -22.71
C PHE A 261 18.61 -7.51 -22.24
N PHE A 262 18.26 -6.25 -22.51
CA PHE A 262 19.08 -5.10 -22.11
C PHE A 262 18.56 -4.46 -20.82
N VAL A 263 17.25 -4.59 -20.54
CA VAL A 263 16.61 -3.94 -19.41
C VAL A 263 17.37 -4.18 -18.11
N ASN A 264 17.69 -3.08 -17.43
CA ASN A 264 18.21 -3.09 -16.07
C ASN A 264 17.15 -2.49 -15.13
N THR A 265 17.28 -2.76 -13.83
CA THR A 265 16.40 -2.20 -12.80
C THR A 265 17.18 -1.26 -11.90
N LEU A 266 16.67 -0.04 -11.74
CA LEU A 266 17.22 0.97 -10.84
C LEU A 266 16.33 1.11 -9.61
N VAL A 267 16.94 1.48 -8.48
CA VAL A 267 16.22 1.77 -7.24
C VAL A 267 16.17 3.28 -7.06
N MET A 268 14.97 3.84 -7.15
CA MET A 268 14.70 5.25 -6.87
C MET A 268 14.33 5.39 -5.40
N ARG A 269 15.16 6.06 -4.61
CA ARG A 269 14.94 6.28 -3.18
C ARG A 269 14.64 7.75 -2.92
N GLY A 270 13.55 8.03 -2.22
CA GLY A 270 13.14 9.39 -1.86
C GLY A 270 13.14 9.59 -0.34
N ASP A 271 13.54 10.79 0.10
CA ASP A 271 13.35 11.27 1.48
C ASP A 271 12.15 12.23 1.53
N LEU A 272 11.03 11.68 1.96
CA LEU A 272 9.73 12.32 2.09
C LEU A 272 9.53 12.95 3.47
N ASN A 273 10.52 13.70 3.95
CA ASN A 273 10.36 14.57 5.12
C ASN A 273 9.13 15.47 4.92
N GLU A 274 8.17 15.38 5.84
CA GLU A 274 6.87 16.04 5.71
C GLU A 274 6.96 17.57 5.62
N ASN A 275 8.06 18.16 6.10
CA ASN A 275 8.31 19.60 6.07
C ASN A 275 8.87 20.10 4.74
N HIS A 276 9.39 19.21 3.87
CA HIS A 276 9.78 19.60 2.52
C HIS A 276 8.58 20.08 1.73
N THR A 277 8.77 21.11 0.93
CA THR A 277 7.83 21.48 -0.13
C THR A 277 7.83 20.42 -1.23
N VAL A 278 6.73 20.33 -1.97
CA VAL A 278 6.64 19.48 -3.16
C VAL A 278 7.77 19.80 -4.14
N LYS A 279 8.08 21.08 -4.33
CA LYS A 279 9.16 21.52 -5.21
C LYS A 279 10.53 21.02 -4.73
N GLU A 280 10.83 21.12 -3.43
CA GLU A 280 12.10 20.63 -2.87
C GLU A 280 12.24 19.12 -3.07
N PHE A 281 11.17 18.36 -2.81
CA PHE A 281 11.17 16.92 -3.05
C PHE A 281 11.37 16.56 -4.53
N LEU A 282 10.71 17.27 -5.45
CA LEU A 282 10.92 17.07 -6.89
C LEU A 282 12.36 17.37 -7.34
N MET A 283 13.00 18.40 -6.78
CA MET A 283 14.41 18.71 -7.09
C MET A 283 15.34 17.64 -6.53
N GLN A 284 15.09 17.16 -5.31
CA GLN A 284 15.82 16.01 -4.76
C GLN A 284 15.69 14.77 -5.66
N MET A 285 14.47 14.47 -6.11
CA MET A 285 14.22 13.34 -7.01
C MET A 285 14.85 13.54 -8.39
N LYS A 286 14.94 14.77 -8.89
CA LYS A 286 15.68 15.09 -10.11
C LYS A 286 17.16 14.75 -9.97
N ASP A 287 17.81 15.27 -8.92
CA ASP A 287 19.23 15.06 -8.68
C ASP A 287 19.55 13.57 -8.47
N TYR A 288 18.68 12.87 -7.73
CA TYR A 288 18.81 11.43 -7.55
C TYR A 288 18.66 10.68 -8.87
N ALA A 289 17.60 10.95 -9.64
CA ALA A 289 17.31 10.23 -10.88
C ALA A 289 18.41 10.44 -11.92
N LEU A 290 18.95 11.66 -12.06
CA LEU A 290 20.06 11.94 -12.97
C LEU A 290 21.31 11.12 -12.59
N GLY A 291 21.71 11.14 -11.31
CA GLY A 291 22.82 10.32 -10.84
C GLY A 291 22.57 8.82 -11.04
N ALA A 292 21.34 8.35 -10.80
CA ALA A 292 20.97 6.96 -11.03
C ALA A 292 21.04 6.56 -12.51
N PHE A 293 20.66 7.46 -13.42
CA PHE A 293 20.77 7.25 -14.86
C PHE A 293 22.22 7.26 -15.35
N ASP A 294 23.08 8.11 -14.80
CA ASP A 294 24.51 8.10 -15.13
C ASP A 294 25.19 6.78 -14.72
N HIS A 295 24.65 6.10 -13.68
CA HIS A 295 25.18 4.84 -13.17
C HIS A 295 24.33 3.61 -13.56
N GLN A 296 23.45 3.75 -14.56
CA GLN A 296 22.46 2.73 -14.90
C GLN A 296 23.03 1.43 -15.49
N ASP A 297 24.28 1.45 -15.97
CA ASP A 297 24.88 0.28 -16.63
C ASP A 297 25.30 -0.83 -15.63
N LEU A 298 25.31 -0.55 -14.32
CA LEU A 298 25.62 -1.54 -13.28
C LEU A 298 24.41 -2.47 -13.07
N PRO A 299 24.53 -3.80 -13.28
CA PRO A 299 23.43 -4.73 -13.09
C PRO A 299 22.84 -4.68 -11.68
N PHE A 300 21.51 -4.74 -11.57
CA PHE A 300 20.79 -4.70 -10.30
C PHE A 300 21.31 -5.74 -9.29
N GLU A 301 21.63 -6.94 -9.73
CA GLU A 301 22.14 -8.03 -8.89
C GLU A 301 23.49 -7.66 -8.26
N LYS A 302 24.35 -6.91 -8.98
CA LYS A 302 25.61 -6.39 -8.42
C LYS A 302 25.36 -5.34 -7.35
N VAL A 303 24.30 -4.55 -7.47
CA VAL A 303 23.86 -3.61 -6.42
C VAL A 303 23.39 -4.39 -5.20
N VAL A 304 22.51 -5.37 -5.37
CA VAL A 304 22.03 -6.22 -4.26
C VAL A 304 23.18 -6.92 -3.54
N ASP A 305 24.12 -7.52 -4.28
CA ASP A 305 25.29 -8.19 -3.73
C ASP A 305 26.20 -7.24 -2.93
N ALA A 306 26.31 -5.98 -3.36
CA ALA A 306 27.14 -4.98 -2.73
C ALA A 306 26.50 -4.33 -1.50
N ILE A 307 25.17 -4.19 -1.49
CA ILE A 307 24.39 -3.60 -0.38
C ILE A 307 24.08 -4.65 0.69
N GLN A 308 23.90 -5.91 0.30
CA GLN A 308 23.54 -7.03 1.18
C GLN A 308 22.32 -6.73 2.09
N PRO A 309 21.15 -6.37 1.50
CA PRO A 309 19.95 -6.15 2.29
C PRO A 309 19.52 -7.42 3.02
N GLU A 310 18.77 -7.26 4.11
CA GLU A 310 18.18 -8.39 4.84
C GLU A 310 17.35 -9.26 3.88
N ARG A 311 17.61 -10.57 3.90
CA ARG A 311 16.91 -11.52 3.03
C ARG A 311 15.59 -11.90 3.67
N ASP A 312 14.50 -11.53 3.01
CA ASP A 312 13.16 -11.95 3.37
C ASP A 312 12.49 -12.59 2.14
N VAL A 313 11.95 -13.79 2.31
CA VAL A 313 11.26 -14.52 1.23
C VAL A 313 9.87 -13.92 0.92
N ALA A 314 9.34 -13.09 1.81
CA ALA A 314 8.07 -12.38 1.63
C ALA A 314 8.23 -11.04 0.89
N HIS A 315 9.47 -10.55 0.68
CA HIS A 315 9.73 -9.26 0.07
C HIS A 315 10.81 -9.36 -1.03
N THR A 316 10.63 -8.60 -2.10
CA THR A 316 11.71 -8.39 -3.07
C THR A 316 12.83 -7.54 -2.46
N PRO A 317 14.11 -7.79 -2.80
CA PRO A 317 15.23 -6.99 -2.30
C PRO A 317 15.11 -5.51 -2.69
N LEU A 318 15.43 -4.61 -1.76
CA LEU A 318 15.55 -3.15 -1.93
C LEU A 318 14.25 -2.37 -2.21
N PHE A 319 13.21 -2.96 -2.79
CA PHE A 319 11.92 -2.31 -3.02
C PHE A 319 10.81 -3.35 -3.20
N GLN A 320 9.55 -3.00 -2.89
CA GLN A 320 8.38 -3.88 -3.03
C GLN A 320 7.38 -3.41 -4.08
N VAL A 321 7.59 -2.20 -4.61
CA VAL A 321 6.73 -1.56 -5.59
C VAL A 321 7.55 -1.07 -6.77
N MET A 322 6.95 -1.10 -7.96
CA MET A 322 7.58 -0.71 -9.20
C MET A 322 6.80 0.42 -9.88
N PHE A 323 7.52 1.37 -10.46
CA PHE A 323 6.97 2.44 -11.29
C PHE A 323 7.55 2.35 -12.70
N ILE A 324 6.70 2.37 -13.72
CA ILE A 324 7.08 2.22 -15.12
C ILE A 324 6.46 3.36 -15.92
N LEU A 325 7.29 4.16 -16.57
CA LEU A 325 6.82 5.10 -17.61
C LEU A 325 7.27 4.56 -18.98
N GLN A 326 6.34 4.01 -19.73
CA GLN A 326 6.60 3.43 -21.05
C GLN A 326 6.68 4.53 -22.11
N ASN A 327 7.86 4.66 -22.72
CA ASN A 327 8.11 5.45 -23.93
C ASN A 327 8.46 4.55 -25.11
N LEU A 328 7.90 3.34 -25.18
CA LEU A 328 8.25 2.36 -26.21
C LEU A 328 7.59 2.72 -27.56
N PRO A 329 8.31 2.66 -28.69
CA PRO A 329 7.79 2.93 -30.01
C PRO A 329 6.97 1.74 -30.53
N VAL A 330 5.80 1.48 -29.94
CA VAL A 330 4.86 0.46 -30.41
C VAL A 330 3.64 1.16 -31.00
N GLY A 331 3.81 1.69 -32.22
CA GLY A 331 2.70 2.25 -32.99
C GLY A 331 2.01 1.18 -33.84
N PRO A 332 0.73 1.35 -34.22
CA PRO A 332 0.08 0.48 -35.20
C PRO A 332 0.87 0.54 -36.52
N GLN A 333 1.46 -0.59 -36.91
CA GLN A 333 2.10 -0.71 -38.20
C GLN A 333 1.08 -1.15 -39.26
N GLN A 334 0.86 -0.33 -40.28
CA GLN A 334 0.25 -0.79 -41.52
C GLN A 334 1.30 -1.50 -42.37
N ALA A 335 1.26 -2.83 -42.37
CA ALA A 335 1.99 -3.63 -43.34
C ALA A 335 1.11 -3.81 -44.58
N SER A 336 1.08 -2.80 -45.47
CA SER A 336 0.29 -2.79 -46.71
C SER A 336 -1.23 -2.90 -46.49
N ASP A 337 -1.82 -4.07 -46.77
CA ASP A 337 -3.27 -4.34 -46.77
C ASP A 337 -3.70 -5.08 -45.48
N ILE A 338 -2.77 -5.21 -44.53
CA ILE A 338 -2.97 -5.90 -43.27
C ILE A 338 -2.86 -4.90 -42.13
N THR A 339 -3.86 -4.91 -41.25
CA THR A 339 -3.89 -4.13 -40.02
C THR A 339 -3.57 -5.04 -38.84
N ILE A 340 -2.62 -4.63 -38.01
CA ILE A 340 -2.21 -5.35 -36.80
C ILE A 340 -2.65 -4.50 -35.59
N GLU A 341 -3.49 -5.08 -34.75
CA GLU A 341 -4.00 -4.48 -33.52
C GLU A 341 -3.53 -5.32 -32.32
N PRO A 342 -2.92 -4.73 -31.28
CA PRO A 342 -2.57 -5.49 -30.07
C PRO A 342 -3.84 -6.01 -29.37
N LEU A 343 -3.75 -7.20 -28.80
CA LEU A 343 -4.76 -7.79 -27.94
C LEU A 343 -4.23 -7.84 -26.51
N ALA A 344 -5.07 -7.46 -25.54
CA ALA A 344 -4.73 -7.58 -24.13
C ALA A 344 -4.44 -9.05 -23.76
N VAL A 345 -3.34 -9.27 -23.04
CA VAL A 345 -2.96 -10.59 -22.52
C VAL A 345 -2.98 -10.54 -21.00
N GLU A 346 -4.08 -10.96 -20.41
CA GLU A 346 -4.21 -11.08 -18.96
C GLU A 346 -3.62 -12.41 -18.51
N ASN A 347 -2.38 -12.41 -18.01
CA ASN A 347 -1.77 -13.63 -17.50
C ASN A 347 -2.14 -13.91 -16.03
N GLY A 348 -2.75 -12.95 -15.33
CA GLY A 348 -3.17 -13.02 -13.93
C GLY A 348 -2.00 -13.13 -12.95
N LEU A 349 -0.83 -12.59 -13.33
CA LEU A 349 0.38 -12.65 -12.53
C LEU A 349 0.80 -11.25 -12.05
N SER A 350 1.42 -11.16 -10.88
CA SER A 350 2.12 -9.95 -10.43
C SER A 350 3.47 -10.30 -9.81
N GLN A 351 4.52 -9.56 -10.17
CA GLN A 351 5.89 -9.81 -9.68
C GLN A 351 6.25 -9.01 -8.43
N PHE A 352 5.46 -7.98 -8.12
CA PHE A 352 5.67 -7.04 -7.02
C PHE A 352 4.37 -6.89 -6.24
N GLU A 353 4.39 -6.18 -5.11
CA GLU A 353 3.14 -5.90 -4.39
C GLU A 353 2.23 -4.97 -5.21
N LEU A 354 2.84 -3.95 -5.81
CA LEU A 354 2.21 -3.00 -6.73
C LEU A 354 3.16 -2.67 -7.88
N THR A 355 2.64 -2.62 -9.10
CA THR A 355 3.33 -2.05 -10.26
C THR A 355 2.44 -1.00 -10.90
N LEU A 356 2.88 0.26 -10.85
CA LEU A 356 2.20 1.37 -11.52
C LEU A 356 2.86 1.64 -12.86
N SER A 357 2.14 1.38 -13.95
CA SER A 357 2.59 1.63 -15.31
C SER A 357 1.82 2.78 -15.94
N LEU A 358 2.50 3.68 -16.63
CA LEU A 358 1.92 4.78 -17.40
C LEU A 358 2.51 4.79 -18.81
N LYS A 359 1.71 5.13 -19.81
CA LYS A 359 2.13 5.36 -21.19
C LYS A 359 1.38 6.55 -21.78
N GLU A 360 2.05 7.36 -22.59
CA GLU A 360 1.40 8.48 -23.29
C GLU A 360 0.72 7.96 -24.57
N VAL A 361 -0.57 8.23 -24.74
CA VAL A 361 -1.38 7.87 -25.92
C VAL A 361 -2.27 9.06 -26.27
N ASP A 362 -2.18 9.54 -27.51
CA ASP A 362 -3.04 10.61 -28.04
C ASP A 362 -3.15 11.86 -27.13
N LYS A 363 -2.03 12.32 -26.55
CA LYS A 363 -1.93 13.46 -25.60
C LYS A 363 -2.62 13.26 -24.26
N ALA A 364 -2.94 12.02 -23.90
CA ALA A 364 -3.37 11.60 -22.57
C ALA A 364 -2.37 10.56 -22.02
N PHE A 365 -2.45 10.25 -20.73
CA PHE A 365 -1.83 9.03 -20.22
C PHE A 365 -2.87 7.94 -20.04
N GLU A 366 -2.54 6.74 -20.51
CA GLU A 366 -3.19 5.51 -20.06
C GLU A 366 -2.32 4.90 -18.96
N GLY A 367 -2.96 4.49 -17.88
CA GLY A 367 -2.33 3.90 -16.72
C GLY A 367 -2.87 2.52 -16.40
N ASN A 368 -2.02 1.71 -15.80
CA ASN A 368 -2.32 0.37 -15.34
C ASN A 368 -1.71 0.19 -13.96
N LEU A 369 -2.53 -0.17 -12.97
CA LEU A 369 -2.05 -0.58 -11.65
C LEU A 369 -2.21 -2.09 -11.52
N GLU A 370 -1.11 -2.82 -11.60
CA GLU A 370 -1.03 -4.24 -11.27
C GLU A 370 -0.81 -4.37 -9.75
N TYR A 371 -1.48 -5.33 -9.12
CA TYR A 371 -1.39 -5.57 -7.69
C TYR A 371 -1.50 -7.07 -7.34
N ASN A 372 -0.88 -7.45 -6.23
CA ASN A 372 -0.98 -8.80 -5.70
C ASN A 372 -2.36 -9.03 -5.02
N THR A 373 -3.13 -9.98 -5.54
CA THR A 373 -4.50 -10.27 -5.06
C THR A 373 -4.54 -10.98 -3.71
N ASP A 374 -3.43 -11.57 -3.28
CA ASP A 374 -3.29 -12.16 -1.94
C ASP A 374 -3.03 -11.09 -0.87
N LEU A 375 -2.78 -9.83 -1.26
CA LEU A 375 -2.56 -8.70 -0.35
C LEU A 375 -3.70 -7.67 -0.40
N PHE A 376 -4.27 -7.41 -1.57
CA PHE A 376 -5.20 -6.30 -1.78
C PHE A 376 -6.52 -6.70 -2.44
N LYS A 377 -7.60 -6.02 -2.06
CA LYS A 377 -8.88 -6.04 -2.75
C LYS A 377 -8.87 -5.04 -3.90
N GLU A 378 -9.61 -5.36 -4.96
CA GLU A 378 -9.82 -4.46 -6.09
C GLU A 378 -10.37 -3.09 -5.66
N SER A 379 -11.31 -3.05 -4.71
CA SER A 379 -11.89 -1.79 -4.20
C SER A 379 -10.85 -0.89 -3.52
N THR A 380 -9.90 -1.45 -2.78
CA THR A 380 -8.80 -0.73 -2.14
C THR A 380 -7.86 -0.15 -3.19
N MET A 381 -7.54 -0.92 -4.24
CA MET A 381 -6.68 -0.48 -5.33
C MET A 381 -7.34 0.56 -6.25
N ARG A 382 -8.66 0.48 -6.47
CA ARG A 382 -9.42 1.55 -7.15
C ARG A 382 -9.35 2.87 -6.38
N ARG A 383 -9.45 2.83 -5.04
CA ARG A 383 -9.26 4.01 -4.19
C ARG A 383 -7.82 4.52 -4.27
N PHE A 384 -6.83 3.62 -4.26
CA PHE A 384 -5.42 3.98 -4.43
C PHE A 384 -5.18 4.76 -5.74
N ILE A 385 -5.77 4.32 -6.86
CA ILE A 385 -5.68 5.04 -8.15
C ILE A 385 -6.29 6.44 -8.03
N GLN A 386 -7.45 6.59 -7.38
CA GLN A 386 -8.04 7.92 -7.19
C GLN A 386 -7.15 8.84 -6.36
N HIS A 387 -6.55 8.31 -5.30
CA HIS A 387 -5.56 9.04 -4.50
C HIS A 387 -4.33 9.43 -5.32
N TYR A 388 -3.83 8.53 -6.18
CA TYR A 388 -2.73 8.83 -7.09
C TYR A 388 -3.07 9.94 -8.08
N LEU A 389 -4.23 9.90 -8.73
CA LEU A 389 -4.66 10.94 -9.68
C LEU A 389 -4.79 12.31 -9.00
N ARG A 390 -5.38 12.36 -7.80
CA ARG A 390 -5.46 13.59 -7.01
C ARG A 390 -4.09 14.10 -6.60
N MET A 391 -3.20 13.19 -6.19
CA MET A 391 -1.85 13.56 -5.81
C MET A 391 -1.07 14.15 -6.99
N VAL A 392 -1.19 13.56 -8.18
CA VAL A 392 -0.62 14.11 -9.41
C VAL A 392 -1.12 15.54 -9.66
N GLU A 393 -2.43 15.79 -9.55
CA GLU A 393 -2.98 17.14 -9.71
C GLU A 393 -2.50 18.11 -8.62
N ALA A 394 -2.43 17.66 -7.36
CA ALA A 394 -1.98 18.47 -6.24
C ALA A 394 -0.51 18.87 -6.37
N VAL A 395 0.35 17.94 -6.80
CA VAL A 395 1.79 18.16 -7.03
C VAL A 395 2.02 19.25 -8.07
N VAL A 396 1.32 19.20 -9.21
CA VAL A 396 1.51 20.18 -10.29
C VAL A 396 0.84 21.52 -10.03
N SER A 397 -0.22 21.54 -9.22
CA SER A 397 -0.99 22.77 -8.94
C SER A 397 -0.44 23.54 -7.73
N ASN A 398 0.18 22.86 -6.76
CA ASN A 398 0.56 23.45 -5.48
C ASN A 398 2.02 23.12 -5.08
N PRO A 399 3.03 23.41 -5.93
CA PRO A 399 4.41 23.00 -5.67
C PRO A 399 5.04 23.63 -4.42
N GLN A 400 4.45 24.70 -3.88
CA GLN A 400 4.94 25.42 -2.70
C GLN A 400 4.38 24.87 -1.39
N LEU A 401 3.38 23.99 -1.43
CA LEU A 401 2.88 23.35 -0.21
C LEU A 401 3.90 22.33 0.29
N THR A 402 3.92 22.18 1.61
CA THR A 402 4.66 21.09 2.25
C THR A 402 4.01 19.75 1.97
N LEU A 403 4.78 18.67 1.97
CA LEU A 403 4.25 17.31 1.83
C LEU A 403 3.19 17.01 2.91
N LYS A 404 3.35 17.55 4.12
CA LYS A 404 2.35 17.46 5.21
C LYS A 404 0.98 18.01 4.82
N GLN A 405 0.95 19.16 4.14
CA GLN A 405 -0.28 19.88 3.79
C GLN A 405 -1.05 19.21 2.66
N LEU A 406 -0.42 18.31 1.89
CA LEU A 406 -1.11 17.56 0.85
C LEU A 406 -2.06 16.52 1.45
N SER A 407 -3.30 16.53 0.98
CA SER A 407 -4.36 15.58 1.36
C SER A 407 -4.59 14.55 0.25
N LEU A 408 -4.84 13.29 0.63
CA LEU A 408 -5.35 12.26 -0.28
C LEU A 408 -6.87 12.35 -0.47
N PHE A 409 -7.56 12.87 0.54
CA PHE A 409 -9.01 12.84 0.62
C PHE A 409 -9.66 13.85 -0.32
N SER A 410 -10.75 13.45 -0.98
CA SER A 410 -11.65 14.41 -1.60
C SER A 410 -12.45 15.15 -0.55
N GLU A 411 -13.03 16.27 -0.97
CA GLU A 411 -14.08 16.95 -0.21
C GLU A 411 -15.21 15.98 0.18
N GLU A 412 -15.60 15.05 -0.70
CA GLU A 412 -16.61 14.03 -0.41
C GLU A 412 -16.20 13.09 0.73
N GLU A 413 -14.96 12.60 0.72
CA GLU A 413 -14.42 11.73 1.78
C GLU A 413 -14.30 12.49 3.10
N ILE A 414 -13.85 13.74 3.06
CA ILE A 414 -13.82 14.62 4.23
C ILE A 414 -15.23 14.82 4.78
N LEU A 415 -16.22 15.08 3.94
CA LEU A 415 -17.62 15.22 4.36
C LEU A 415 -18.17 13.93 4.97
N GLN A 416 -17.85 12.78 4.40
CA GLN A 416 -18.27 11.49 4.96
C GLN A 416 -17.67 11.25 6.35
N LEU A 417 -16.36 11.47 6.50
CA LEU A 417 -15.65 11.33 7.78
C LEU A 417 -16.15 12.34 8.81
N MET A 418 -16.27 13.61 8.45
CA MET A 418 -16.60 14.68 9.40
C MET A 418 -18.09 14.76 9.73
N LYS A 419 -18.97 14.39 8.81
CA LYS A 419 -20.42 14.50 9.01
C LYS A 419 -21.06 13.14 9.20
N SER A 420 -21.06 12.29 8.17
CA SER A 420 -21.88 11.07 8.18
C SER A 420 -21.51 10.10 9.31
N TRP A 421 -20.23 9.82 9.51
CA TRP A 421 -19.80 8.92 10.58
C TRP A 421 -19.81 9.57 11.98
N ASN A 422 -19.75 10.90 12.03
CA ASN A 422 -19.73 11.68 13.26
C ASN A 422 -21.08 12.34 13.58
N GLU A 423 -22.18 11.92 12.94
CA GLU A 423 -23.55 12.44 13.19
C GLU A 423 -24.15 11.87 14.49
N THR A 424 -23.41 12.04 15.58
CA THR A 424 -23.73 11.52 16.91
C THR A 424 -24.44 12.55 17.80
N ALA A 425 -24.67 13.76 17.29
CA ALA A 425 -25.39 14.80 18.01
C ALA A 425 -26.81 14.34 18.37
N ARG A 426 -27.07 14.21 19.67
CA ARG A 426 -28.37 13.85 20.25
C ARG A 426 -28.64 14.79 21.41
N LYS A 427 -29.88 15.31 21.51
CA LYS A 427 -30.30 16.08 22.66
C LYS A 427 -30.48 15.13 23.84
N ILE A 428 -29.64 15.28 24.86
CA ILE A 428 -29.74 14.55 26.12
C ILE A 428 -30.18 15.56 27.20
N PRO A 429 -31.07 15.18 28.14
CA PRO A 429 -31.44 16.07 29.24
C PRO A 429 -30.22 16.44 30.08
N ASP A 430 -30.11 17.73 30.41
CA ASP A 430 -29.04 18.26 31.25
C ASP A 430 -29.36 18.02 32.73
N ILE A 431 -29.19 16.77 33.16
CA ILE A 431 -29.54 16.32 34.52
C ILE A 431 -28.53 15.30 35.02
N ALA A 432 -28.08 15.50 36.25
CA ALA A 432 -27.16 14.56 36.90
C ALA A 432 -27.83 13.21 37.19
N ILE A 433 -27.06 12.12 37.11
CA ILE A 433 -27.56 10.75 37.22
C ILE A 433 -28.26 10.47 38.56
N HIS A 434 -27.77 11.03 39.67
CA HIS A 434 -28.37 10.85 40.99
C HIS A 434 -29.75 11.50 41.10
N HIS A 435 -29.99 12.63 40.41
CA HIS A 435 -31.33 13.25 40.32
C HIS A 435 -32.30 12.40 39.49
N LEU A 436 -31.83 11.68 38.46
CA LEU A 436 -32.67 10.73 37.71
C LEU A 436 -33.11 9.56 38.60
N ILE A 437 -32.20 9.04 39.42
CA ILE A 437 -32.47 7.96 40.37
C ILE A 437 -33.41 8.43 41.48
N GLU A 438 -33.21 9.64 42.00
CA GLU A 438 -34.11 10.26 42.98
C GLU A 438 -35.53 10.44 42.43
N LYS A 439 -35.67 10.94 41.19
CA LYS A 439 -36.99 11.03 40.52
C LYS A 439 -37.67 9.68 40.42
N GLN A 440 -36.92 8.63 40.10
CA GLN A 440 -37.45 7.27 40.03
C GLN A 440 -37.85 6.73 41.41
N ALA A 441 -37.07 7.04 42.46
CA ALA A 441 -37.40 6.66 43.83
C ALA A 441 -38.66 7.32 44.37
N HIS A 442 -38.89 8.59 44.04
CA HIS A 442 -40.14 9.26 44.35
C HIS A 442 -41.34 8.67 43.59
N LYS A 443 -41.13 8.23 42.34
CA LYS A 443 -42.20 7.67 41.49
C LYS A 443 -42.58 6.24 41.90
N GLN A 444 -41.62 5.41 42.27
CA GLN A 444 -41.81 3.98 42.54
C GLN A 444 -40.91 3.51 43.70
N PRO A 445 -41.18 3.94 44.95
CA PRO A 445 -40.30 3.66 46.08
C PRO A 445 -40.16 2.17 46.38
N GLU A 446 -41.25 1.40 46.32
CA GLU A 446 -41.28 -0.05 46.65
C GLU A 446 -40.69 -0.97 45.57
N ARG A 447 -40.28 -0.42 44.42
CA ARG A 447 -39.67 -1.24 43.36
C ARG A 447 -38.24 -1.59 43.74
N ILE A 448 -37.84 -2.84 43.48
CA ILE A 448 -36.46 -3.30 43.66
C ILE A 448 -35.53 -2.52 42.72
N ALA A 449 -34.51 -1.89 43.28
CA ALA A 449 -33.47 -1.13 42.56
C ALA A 449 -32.18 -1.96 42.41
N ILE A 450 -31.77 -2.68 43.46
CA ILE A 450 -30.52 -3.44 43.50
C ILE A 450 -30.79 -4.88 43.96
N VAL A 451 -30.11 -5.83 43.31
CA VAL A 451 -30.12 -7.25 43.68
C VAL A 451 -28.67 -7.74 43.79
N ASN A 452 -28.31 -8.32 44.94
CA ASN A 452 -27.02 -8.97 45.16
C ASN A 452 -27.23 -10.31 45.89
N GLY A 453 -27.32 -11.40 45.12
CA GLY A 453 -27.72 -12.70 45.68
C GLY A 453 -29.12 -12.62 46.29
N ASN A 454 -29.23 -12.92 47.59
CA ASN A 454 -30.49 -12.86 48.34
C ASN A 454 -30.77 -11.47 48.95
N GLN A 455 -29.85 -10.52 48.79
CA GLN A 455 -30.07 -9.14 49.24
C GLN A 455 -30.78 -8.35 48.15
N HIS A 456 -31.84 -7.65 48.55
CA HIS A 456 -32.60 -6.76 47.68
C HIS A 456 -32.71 -5.40 48.37
N MET A 457 -32.61 -4.33 47.58
CA MET A 457 -32.81 -2.96 48.05
C MET A 457 -33.76 -2.26 47.09
N THR A 458 -34.80 -1.65 47.64
CA THR A 458 -35.79 -0.88 46.89
C THR A 458 -35.26 0.51 46.52
N TYR A 459 -35.90 1.18 45.57
CA TYR A 459 -35.54 2.56 45.22
C TYR A 459 -35.73 3.51 46.41
N GLY A 460 -36.75 3.29 47.24
CA GLY A 460 -36.99 4.07 48.45
C GLY A 460 -35.86 3.93 49.47
N GLU A 461 -35.45 2.70 49.77
CA GLU A 461 -34.32 2.41 50.67
C GLU A 461 -33.00 2.97 50.12
N LEU A 462 -32.73 2.78 48.83
CA LEU A 462 -31.54 3.31 48.17
C LEU A 462 -31.47 4.84 48.26
N ASN A 463 -32.59 5.52 48.01
CA ASN A 463 -32.65 6.98 48.09
C ASN A 463 -32.46 7.46 49.52
N TYR A 464 -33.14 6.82 50.48
CA TYR A 464 -33.02 7.16 51.91
C TYR A 464 -31.58 7.03 52.41
N LEU A 465 -30.93 5.89 52.15
CA LEU A 465 -29.56 5.65 52.60
C LEU A 465 -28.55 6.57 51.89
N SER A 466 -28.73 6.83 50.60
CA SER A 466 -27.83 7.77 49.89
C SER A 466 -28.03 9.23 50.32
N ASP A 467 -29.25 9.65 50.67
CA ASP A 467 -29.53 10.98 51.24
C ASP A 467 -28.89 11.15 52.64
N ALA A 468 -28.98 10.10 53.47
CA ALA A 468 -28.37 10.09 54.79
C ALA A 468 -26.83 10.22 54.68
N LEU A 469 -26.21 9.45 53.79
CA LEU A 469 -24.78 9.54 53.54
C LEU A 469 -24.38 10.92 52.97
N ALA A 470 -25.13 11.46 52.02
CA ALA A 470 -24.86 12.79 51.47
C ALA A 470 -24.91 13.87 52.55
N THR A 471 -25.92 13.81 53.42
CA THR A 471 -26.08 14.71 54.57
C THR A 471 -24.90 14.60 55.53
N PHE A 472 -24.45 13.38 55.83
CA PHE A 472 -23.26 13.14 56.64
C PHE A 472 -22.02 13.79 56.03
N LEU A 473 -21.76 13.57 54.73
CA LEU A 473 -20.61 14.14 54.03
C LEU A 473 -20.62 15.68 54.09
N ILE A 474 -21.77 16.29 53.84
CA ILE A 474 -21.92 17.76 53.90
C ILE A 474 -21.63 18.29 55.32
N ASN A 475 -22.12 17.60 56.35
CA ASN A 475 -21.84 17.97 57.75
C ASN A 475 -20.35 17.85 58.11
N GLN A 476 -19.59 17.00 57.41
CA GLN A 476 -18.13 16.92 57.51
C GLN A 476 -17.40 17.96 56.64
N GLY A 477 -18.12 18.88 56.00
CA GLY A 477 -17.57 19.89 55.09
C GLY A 477 -17.22 19.36 53.69
N ILE A 478 -17.69 18.15 53.34
CA ILE A 478 -17.42 17.51 52.06
C ILE A 478 -18.59 17.79 51.12
N GLY A 479 -18.31 18.48 50.03
CA GLY A 479 -19.29 18.78 48.98
C GLY A 479 -18.62 19.15 47.66
N SER A 480 -19.20 20.13 46.96
CA SER A 480 -18.70 20.57 45.64
C SER A 480 -17.18 20.81 45.61
N GLY A 481 -16.49 20.12 44.70
CA GLY A 481 -15.05 20.27 44.48
C GLY A 481 -14.15 19.40 45.37
N GLN A 482 -14.73 18.62 46.29
CA GLN A 482 -13.99 17.67 47.13
C GLN A 482 -14.03 16.25 46.56
N GLN A 483 -13.06 15.43 46.95
CA GLN A 483 -12.90 14.05 46.50
C GLN A 483 -13.08 13.09 47.67
N VAL A 484 -13.86 12.04 47.46
CA VAL A 484 -14.10 10.99 48.45
C VAL A 484 -13.57 9.67 47.93
N GLY A 485 -12.61 9.08 48.64
CA GLY A 485 -12.10 7.76 48.34
C GLY A 485 -13.15 6.70 48.64
N ILE A 486 -13.27 5.69 47.79
CA ILE A 486 -14.13 4.54 48.03
C ILE A 486 -13.30 3.27 47.94
N SER A 487 -13.33 2.46 48.99
CA SER A 487 -12.75 1.13 49.03
C SER A 487 -13.73 0.15 49.67
N LEU A 488 -14.67 -0.35 48.88
CA LEU A 488 -15.77 -1.22 49.31
C LEU A 488 -15.82 -2.49 48.45
N SER A 489 -16.27 -3.59 49.05
CA SER A 489 -16.61 -4.79 48.29
C SER A 489 -17.88 -4.58 47.46
N ARG A 490 -18.13 -5.48 46.50
CA ARG A 490 -19.36 -5.45 45.69
C ARG A 490 -20.58 -5.76 46.57
N SER A 491 -21.33 -4.72 46.94
CA SER A 491 -22.55 -4.80 47.74
C SER A 491 -23.55 -3.70 47.35
N PRO A 492 -24.83 -3.78 47.76
CA PRO A 492 -25.77 -2.66 47.57
C PRO A 492 -25.25 -1.34 48.17
N TYR A 493 -24.48 -1.41 49.26
CA TYR A 493 -23.89 -0.24 49.92
C TYR A 493 -22.81 0.46 49.07
N LEU A 494 -22.16 -0.23 48.12
CA LEU A 494 -21.29 0.44 47.14
C LEU A 494 -22.10 1.46 46.32
N ILE A 495 -23.30 1.11 45.88
CA ILE A 495 -24.16 2.04 45.12
C ILE A 495 -24.67 3.16 46.02
N VAL A 496 -25.00 2.86 47.28
CA VAL A 496 -25.33 3.89 48.30
C VAL A 496 -24.18 4.89 48.43
N ALA A 497 -22.94 4.41 48.55
CA ALA A 497 -21.74 5.23 48.66
C ALA A 497 -21.58 6.16 47.46
N LEU A 498 -21.62 5.60 46.25
CA LEU A 498 -21.50 6.36 45.00
C LEU A 498 -22.58 7.43 44.90
N LEU A 499 -23.85 7.10 45.16
CA LEU A 499 -24.94 8.06 45.08
C LEU A 499 -24.89 9.11 46.19
N GLY A 500 -24.52 8.75 47.42
CA GLY A 500 -24.38 9.69 48.53
C GLY A 500 -23.27 10.71 48.28
N ILE A 501 -22.13 10.26 47.73
CA ILE A 501 -21.03 11.14 47.32
C ILE A 501 -21.51 12.10 46.22
N LEU A 502 -22.13 11.57 45.16
CA LEU A 502 -22.64 12.41 44.07
C LEU A 502 -23.70 13.42 44.53
N LYS A 503 -24.58 13.02 45.45
CA LYS A 503 -25.61 13.88 46.05
C LYS A 503 -25.04 14.97 46.96
N SER A 504 -23.86 14.76 47.55
CA SER A 504 -23.13 15.81 48.29
C SER A 504 -22.48 16.84 47.34
N GLY A 505 -22.37 16.53 46.05
CA GLY A 505 -21.64 17.31 45.05
C GLY A 505 -20.13 16.98 44.97
N ALA A 506 -19.66 16.02 45.76
CA ALA A 506 -18.28 15.53 45.70
C ALA A 506 -18.10 14.48 44.59
N ALA A 507 -16.85 14.27 44.19
CA ALA A 507 -16.46 13.23 43.23
C ALA A 507 -15.92 12.00 43.95
N TYR A 508 -16.24 10.80 43.49
CA TYR A 508 -15.67 9.60 44.08
C TYR A 508 -14.36 9.16 43.40
N VAL A 509 -13.45 8.59 44.19
CA VAL A 509 -12.17 8.02 43.74
C VAL A 509 -12.11 6.56 44.16
N PRO A 510 -12.33 5.60 43.24
CA PRO A 510 -12.24 4.18 43.58
C PRO A 510 -10.80 3.77 43.90
N LEU A 511 -10.63 3.11 45.05
CA LEU A 511 -9.36 2.56 45.53
C LEU A 511 -9.49 1.04 45.70
N ASP A 512 -8.81 0.28 44.85
CA ASP A 512 -8.70 -1.18 45.00
C ASP A 512 -7.58 -1.52 45.99
N VAL A 513 -7.94 -2.03 47.17
CA VAL A 513 -6.98 -2.45 48.20
C VAL A 513 -5.96 -3.49 47.75
N ASN A 514 -6.19 -4.15 46.61
CA ASN A 514 -5.26 -5.14 46.06
C ASN A 514 -4.12 -4.50 45.25
N TYR A 515 -4.18 -3.19 44.97
CA TYR A 515 -3.06 -2.48 44.37
C TYR A 515 -1.87 -2.38 45.33
N PRO A 516 -0.63 -2.30 44.80
CA PRO A 516 0.54 -2.04 45.62
C PRO A 516 0.36 -0.78 46.46
N ARG A 517 0.87 -0.80 47.70
CA ARG A 517 0.64 0.26 48.67
C ARG A 517 1.09 1.64 48.16
N GLU A 518 2.25 1.69 47.54
CA GLU A 518 2.83 2.89 46.92
C GLU A 518 1.90 3.50 45.85
N ARG A 519 1.25 2.66 45.03
CA ARG A 519 0.27 3.12 44.03
C ARG A 519 -0.95 3.75 44.69
N LEU A 520 -1.43 3.15 45.77
CA LEU A 520 -2.57 3.70 46.51
C LEU A 520 -2.21 5.02 47.21
N GLU A 521 -1.01 5.12 47.80
CA GLU A 521 -0.51 6.36 48.41
C GLU A 521 -0.37 7.48 47.39
N PHE A 522 0.14 7.16 46.19
CA PHE A 522 0.18 8.08 45.07
C PHE A 522 -1.24 8.56 44.68
N MET A 523 -2.17 7.64 44.42
CA MET A 523 -3.54 7.98 44.04
C MET A 523 -4.21 8.87 45.10
N VAL A 524 -4.01 8.53 46.37
CA VAL A 524 -4.54 9.27 47.50
C VAL A 524 -3.98 10.69 47.57
N SER A 525 -2.66 10.84 47.43
CA SER A 525 -1.99 12.14 47.48
C SER A 525 -2.34 13.01 46.27
N ASP A 526 -2.39 12.43 45.08
CA ASP A 526 -2.63 13.13 43.82
C ASP A 526 -4.09 13.59 43.67
N SER A 527 -5.05 12.76 44.11
CA SER A 527 -6.48 13.13 44.09
C SER A 527 -6.96 13.93 45.29
N ALA A 528 -6.07 14.24 46.26
CA ALA A 528 -6.37 15.05 47.44
C ALA A 528 -7.65 14.61 48.18
N ILE A 529 -7.80 13.31 48.41
CA ILE A 529 -9.00 12.73 49.03
C ILE A 529 -9.24 13.30 50.44
N SER A 530 -10.44 13.84 50.66
CA SER A 530 -10.85 14.47 51.92
C SER A 530 -11.40 13.48 52.94
N LEU A 531 -11.93 12.34 52.49
CA LEU A 531 -12.45 11.24 53.32
C LEU A 531 -12.39 9.93 52.55
N LEU A 532 -12.10 8.83 53.25
CA LEU A 532 -12.17 7.48 52.69
C LEU A 532 -13.36 6.70 53.25
N ILE A 533 -14.27 6.26 52.38
CA ILE A 533 -15.34 5.32 52.72
C ILE A 533 -14.85 3.89 52.50
N THR A 534 -14.92 3.05 53.52
CA THR A 534 -14.59 1.62 53.45
C THR A 534 -15.51 0.78 54.34
N GLU A 535 -15.21 -0.50 54.51
CA GLU A 535 -15.97 -1.47 55.31
C GLU A 535 -15.04 -2.15 56.32
N LYS A 536 -15.58 -2.71 57.41
CA LYS A 536 -14.78 -3.32 58.50
C LYS A 536 -13.75 -4.32 58.02
N SER A 537 -14.11 -5.17 57.05
CA SER A 537 -13.26 -6.19 56.44
C SER A 537 -12.04 -5.61 55.71
N LEU A 538 -12.14 -4.39 55.19
CA LEU A 538 -11.10 -3.73 54.39
C LEU A 538 -10.34 -2.65 55.17
N LYS A 539 -10.84 -2.26 56.35
CA LYS A 539 -10.29 -1.20 57.22
C LYS A 539 -8.76 -1.17 57.30
N GLU A 540 -8.14 -2.29 57.66
CA GLU A 540 -6.68 -2.34 57.86
C GLU A 540 -5.90 -2.15 56.55
N LYS A 541 -6.41 -2.66 55.42
CA LYS A 541 -5.74 -2.51 54.11
C LYS A 541 -5.97 -1.13 53.50
N ALA A 542 -7.13 -0.54 53.76
CA ALA A 542 -7.55 0.74 53.21
C ALA A 542 -7.04 1.95 54.03
N ARG A 543 -6.43 1.75 55.21
CA ARG A 543 -6.06 2.85 56.11
C ARG A 543 -4.94 3.74 55.56
N PHE A 544 -5.13 5.06 55.64
CA PHE A 544 -4.10 6.08 55.44
C PHE A 544 -4.09 6.99 56.67
N GLU A 545 -2.90 7.35 57.18
CA GLU A 545 -2.79 8.13 58.42
C GLU A 545 -3.29 9.57 58.28
N SER A 546 -3.22 10.13 57.08
CA SER A 546 -3.55 11.51 56.76
C SER A 546 -5.02 11.76 56.42
N ILE A 547 -5.86 10.71 56.34
CA ILE A 547 -7.22 10.81 55.81
C ILE A 547 -8.24 10.21 56.77
N PRO A 548 -9.31 10.95 57.13
CA PRO A 548 -10.38 10.40 57.94
C PRO A 548 -11.08 9.26 57.20
N MET A 549 -11.50 8.24 57.94
CA MET A 549 -12.11 7.04 57.40
C MET A 549 -13.53 6.86 57.94
N LEU A 550 -14.48 6.57 57.06
CA LEU A 550 -15.85 6.17 57.39
C LEU A 550 -16.04 4.68 57.11
N LEU A 551 -16.50 3.92 58.10
CA LEU A 551 -16.92 2.52 57.93
C LEU A 551 -18.41 2.47 57.60
N LEU A 552 -18.74 2.14 56.35
CA LEU A 552 -20.11 2.21 55.84
C LEU A 552 -21.04 1.17 56.46
N ASP A 553 -20.48 0.04 56.92
CA ASP A 553 -21.16 -1.05 57.63
C ASP A 553 -21.30 -0.82 59.15
N GLU A 554 -20.96 0.38 59.65
CA GLU A 554 -21.31 0.88 60.99
C GLU A 554 -22.45 1.89 60.90
N GLU A 555 -23.68 1.40 60.71
CA GLU A 555 -24.87 2.20 60.36
C GLU A 555 -25.16 3.35 61.34
N ASP A 556 -24.93 3.14 62.64
CA ASP A 556 -25.14 4.15 63.69
C ASP A 556 -24.25 5.41 63.55
N SER A 557 -23.17 5.34 62.75
CA SER A 557 -22.18 6.42 62.65
C SER A 557 -22.51 7.52 61.64
N TRP A 558 -23.42 7.26 60.68
CA TRP A 558 -23.72 8.19 59.59
C TRP A 558 -25.21 8.30 59.23
N GLN A 559 -26.08 7.42 59.76
CA GLN A 559 -27.52 7.45 59.49
C GLN A 559 -28.34 8.35 60.43
N ASP A 560 -27.76 8.85 61.52
CA ASP A 560 -28.45 9.66 62.56
C ASP A 560 -28.39 11.19 62.31
N GLY A 561 -28.01 11.60 61.09
CA GLY A 561 -27.91 13.02 60.72
C GLY A 561 -29.28 13.70 60.60
N GLN A 562 -29.40 14.95 61.08
CA GLN A 562 -30.56 15.79 60.77
C GLN A 562 -30.72 15.94 59.27
N LYS A 563 -31.89 15.59 58.72
CA LYS A 563 -32.19 15.78 57.29
C LYS A 563 -32.05 17.26 56.91
N ILE A 564 -31.04 17.56 56.10
CA ILE A 564 -30.88 18.88 55.49
C ILE A 564 -31.38 18.85 54.04
N ALA A 565 -31.73 20.02 53.50
CA ALA A 565 -31.93 20.14 52.06
C ALA A 565 -30.56 19.99 51.37
N LEU A 566 -30.42 18.98 50.50
CA LEU A 566 -29.20 18.77 49.74
C LEU A 566 -28.98 19.92 48.76
N PRO A 567 -27.73 20.40 48.59
CA PRO A 567 -27.43 21.48 47.66
C PRO A 567 -27.67 21.04 46.21
N PRO A 568 -28.01 21.97 45.30
CA PRO A 568 -28.12 21.65 43.88
C PRO A 568 -26.75 21.25 43.32
N VAL A 569 -26.68 20.06 42.71
CA VAL A 569 -25.47 19.54 42.05
C VAL A 569 -25.56 19.84 40.55
N SER A 570 -24.55 20.54 40.01
CA SER A 570 -24.48 20.88 38.58
C SER A 570 -24.05 19.66 37.76
N PRO A 571 -24.63 19.41 36.58
CA PRO A 571 -24.14 18.39 35.65
C PRO A 571 -22.69 18.59 35.20
N GLU A 572 -22.14 19.80 35.34
CA GLU A 572 -20.75 20.14 35.00
C GLU A 572 -19.75 19.74 36.11
N GLN A 573 -20.22 19.35 37.29
CA GLN A 573 -19.34 18.93 38.39
C GLN A 573 -18.74 17.54 38.13
N PRO A 574 -17.48 17.29 38.53
CA PRO A 574 -16.87 15.97 38.37
C PRO A 574 -17.67 14.89 39.12
N ALA A 575 -18.08 13.84 38.42
CA ALA A 575 -18.74 12.70 39.06
C ALA A 575 -17.73 11.75 39.72
N TYR A 576 -16.57 11.55 39.10
CA TYR A 576 -15.56 10.61 39.55
C TYR A 576 -14.16 10.94 39.04
N ILE A 577 -13.15 10.33 39.66
CA ILE A 577 -11.76 10.29 39.17
C ILE A 577 -11.34 8.83 39.06
N ILE A 578 -10.98 8.38 37.85
CA ILE A 578 -10.53 7.01 37.57
C ILE A 578 -9.07 7.05 37.13
N TYR A 579 -8.19 6.46 37.92
CA TYR A 579 -6.78 6.27 37.55
C TYR A 579 -6.65 5.15 36.51
N THR A 580 -5.86 5.41 35.47
CA THR A 580 -5.54 4.42 34.43
C THR A 580 -4.14 3.83 34.65
N SER A 581 -3.71 2.92 33.78
CA SER A 581 -2.45 2.18 33.93
C SER A 581 -1.20 3.04 33.99
N GLY A 582 -1.27 4.33 33.63
CA GLY A 582 -0.17 5.29 33.82
C GLY A 582 1.12 4.84 33.16
N SER A 583 1.10 4.55 31.86
CA SER A 583 2.27 4.12 31.09
C SER A 583 3.20 5.29 30.71
N THR A 584 3.48 6.17 31.66
CA THR A 584 4.33 7.36 31.50
C THR A 584 5.49 7.33 32.48
#